data_AF-A0A0D3H5U1-F1
#
_entry.id   AF-A0A0D3H5U1-F1
#
_cell.length_a   1.000
_cell.length_b   1.000
_cell.length_c   1.000
_cell.angle_alpha   90.00
_cell.angle_beta   90.00
_cell.angle_gamma   90.00
#
_symmetry.space_group_name_H-M   'P 1'
#
loop_
_entity.id
_entity.type
_entity.pdbx_description
1 polymer ?
#
loop_
_entity_poly.entity_id
_entity_poly.type
_entity_poly.pdbx_seq_one_letter_code
_entity_poly.pdbx_strand_id
1 'polypeptide(L)'
;MSFGYIYSNCWFIYICFVTSLKNLSGFVSIDCGLSGPSYVDDRTNISYVSDDGYIATGEKHEISSEYKSRALYTSDHSLRSFPSGGRNCYAVAAAARGRKYLVRARFMHGDYDGGERNLASTPVRFNLNIGLDFWYEVTVSDAARTYTREAIAVAVASSVSVCLLDTGHGTPFISSLELRPMGIDMYPEAVVNRSLGLFTRLNMGANNFLSLMAYPQPTPLTSNPGFAEAKELDEALLGMSRRE
;
A
#
# COMPACT_ATOMS: atom_id res chain seq x y z
N MET A 1 28.07 -51.98 -41.97
CA MET A 1 26.68 -51.50 -41.82
C MET A 1 26.56 -50.91 -40.44
N SER A 2 26.14 -49.65 -40.38
CA SER A 2 26.06 -48.78 -39.19
C SER A 2 25.33 -49.41 -38.02
N PHE A 3 25.74 -49.06 -36.80
CA PHE A 3 24.85 -48.46 -35.80
C PHE A 3 25.71 -47.59 -34.88
N GLY A 4 25.51 -46.27 -34.98
CA GLY A 4 26.15 -45.28 -34.13
C GLY A 4 25.44 -45.19 -32.78
N TYR A 5 26.21 -45.03 -31.71
CA TYR A 5 25.70 -44.69 -30.39
C TYR A 5 25.38 -43.19 -30.34
N ILE A 6 24.09 -42.84 -30.37
CA ILE A 6 23.62 -41.49 -30.04
C ILE A 6 23.62 -41.38 -28.52
N TYR A 7 24.58 -40.67 -27.95
CA TYR A 7 24.49 -40.15 -26.59
C TYR A 7 23.44 -39.02 -26.58
N SER A 8 22.20 -39.38 -26.26
CA SER A 8 21.12 -38.42 -26.04
C SER A 8 21.37 -37.69 -24.72
N ASN A 9 21.87 -36.46 -24.82
CA ASN A 9 21.97 -35.52 -23.71
C ASN A 9 20.56 -35.08 -23.28
N CYS A 10 19.96 -35.81 -22.34
CA CYS A 10 18.79 -35.34 -21.62
C CYS A 10 19.24 -34.36 -20.52
N TRP A 11 19.54 -33.12 -20.94
CA TRP A 11 19.53 -31.97 -20.05
C TRP A 11 18.08 -31.74 -19.60
N PHE A 12 17.61 -32.52 -18.62
CA PHE A 12 16.47 -32.12 -17.82
C PHE A 12 16.96 -31.02 -16.88
N ILE A 13 16.96 -29.80 -17.40
CA ILE A 13 17.00 -28.59 -16.59
C ILE A 13 15.75 -28.68 -15.70
N TYR A 14 15.96 -29.10 -14.45
CA TYR A 14 14.99 -28.94 -13.38
C TYR A 14 14.95 -27.44 -13.06
N ILE A 15 14.29 -26.66 -13.92
CA ILE A 15 13.79 -25.34 -13.50
C ILE A 15 12.76 -25.68 -12.43
N CYS A 16 13.19 -25.64 -11.18
CA CYS A 16 12.33 -25.26 -10.09
C CYS A 16 11.81 -23.88 -10.44
N PHE A 17 10.68 -23.81 -11.14
CA PHE A 17 9.78 -22.69 -11.03
C PHE A 17 9.39 -22.67 -9.55
N VAL A 18 10.19 -21.98 -8.73
CA VAL A 18 9.74 -21.52 -7.43
C VAL A 18 8.72 -20.43 -7.77
N THR A 19 7.52 -20.83 -8.19
CA THR A 19 6.35 -19.99 -8.02
C THR A 19 6.23 -19.87 -6.51
N SER A 20 6.82 -18.82 -5.98
CA SER A 20 6.59 -18.38 -4.61
C SER A 20 5.09 -18.16 -4.49
N LEU A 21 4.37 -19.18 -4.02
CA LEU A 21 2.98 -19.11 -3.57
C LEU A 21 2.94 -18.27 -2.28
N LYS A 22 3.42 -17.03 -2.34
CA LYS A 22 3.31 -16.08 -1.24
C LYS A 22 1.97 -15.36 -1.41
N ASN A 23 1.05 -15.68 -0.50
CA ASN A 23 -0.27 -15.07 -0.29
C ASN A 23 -1.35 -15.31 -1.36
N LEU A 24 -1.88 -16.54 -1.40
CA LEU A 24 -3.25 -16.81 -1.91
C LEU A 24 -4.37 -16.11 -1.10
N SER A 25 -4.04 -15.48 0.03
CA SER A 25 -5.00 -14.77 0.87
C SER A 25 -5.37 -13.38 0.36
N GLY A 26 -4.67 -12.87 -0.67
CA GLY A 26 -4.91 -11.54 -1.24
C GLY A 26 -4.63 -10.37 -0.30
N PHE A 27 -4.15 -10.61 0.93
CA PHE A 27 -3.68 -9.56 1.82
C PHE A 27 -2.15 -9.57 1.87
N VAL A 28 -1.53 -8.40 1.85
CA VAL A 28 -0.10 -8.24 2.03
C VAL A 28 0.20 -6.89 2.67
N SER A 29 1.22 -6.87 3.53
CA SER A 29 1.79 -5.64 4.10
C SER A 29 3.26 -5.65 3.73
N ILE A 30 3.69 -4.62 3.01
CA ILE A 30 5.03 -4.50 2.46
C ILE A 30 5.72 -3.34 3.19
N ASP A 31 6.88 -3.62 3.78
CA ASP A 31 7.81 -2.62 4.30
C ASP A 31 8.81 -2.29 3.18
N CYS A 32 8.74 -1.06 2.70
CA CYS A 32 9.52 -0.61 1.56
C CYS A 32 10.90 -0.16 2.04
N GLY A 33 11.97 -0.69 1.46
CA GLY A 33 13.32 -0.42 1.94
C GLY A 33 13.82 -1.38 3.03
N LEU A 34 12.99 -2.34 3.46
CA LEU A 34 13.39 -3.35 4.44
C LEU A 34 14.55 -4.20 3.90
N SER A 35 15.68 -4.13 4.62
CA SER A 35 16.88 -4.95 4.35
C SER A 35 16.99 -6.17 5.27
N GLY A 36 16.19 -6.21 6.33
CA GLY A 36 16.13 -7.32 7.29
C GLY A 36 15.11 -8.41 6.93
N PRO A 37 14.93 -9.40 7.82
CA PRO A 37 13.91 -10.42 7.66
C PRO A 37 12.49 -9.83 7.80
N SER A 38 11.50 -10.57 7.31
CA SER A 38 10.09 -10.27 7.60
C SER A 38 9.82 -10.31 9.11
N TYR A 39 8.89 -9.49 9.57
CA TYR A 39 8.58 -9.34 10.99
C TYR A 39 7.07 -9.19 11.21
N VAL A 40 6.67 -9.22 12.49
CA VAL A 40 5.31 -8.88 12.92
C VAL A 40 5.41 -7.59 13.70
N ASP A 41 4.66 -6.56 13.30
CA ASP A 41 4.66 -5.26 13.97
C ASP A 41 3.98 -5.40 15.34
N ASP A 42 4.71 -5.13 16.42
CA ASP A 42 4.24 -5.38 17.80
C ASP A 42 2.99 -4.58 18.16
N ARG A 43 2.79 -3.42 17.55
CA ARG A 43 1.66 -2.54 17.83
C ARG A 43 0.39 -2.96 17.10
N THR A 44 0.51 -3.35 15.85
CA THR A 44 -0.63 -3.67 14.99
C THR A 44 -0.88 -5.17 14.85
N ASN A 45 0.07 -6.00 15.28
CA ASN A 45 0.10 -7.45 15.09
C ASN A 45 -0.02 -7.86 13.61
N ILE A 46 0.54 -7.04 12.71
CA ILE A 46 0.52 -7.24 11.27
C ILE A 46 1.88 -7.76 10.80
N SER A 47 1.89 -8.82 10.00
CA SER A 47 3.11 -9.28 9.35
C SER A 47 3.48 -8.37 8.18
N TYR A 48 4.75 -7.96 8.14
CA TYR A 48 5.37 -7.18 7.08
C TYR A 48 6.48 -7.98 6.40
N VAL A 49 6.56 -7.84 5.08
CA VAL A 49 7.58 -8.45 4.23
C VAL A 49 8.36 -7.39 3.46
N SER A 50 9.56 -7.72 2.99
CA SER A 50 10.37 -6.82 2.18
C SER A 50 9.74 -6.59 0.80
N ASP A 51 10.00 -5.42 0.22
CA ASP A 51 9.48 -5.02 -1.08
C ASP A 51 10.21 -5.58 -2.31
N ASP A 52 11.34 -6.27 -2.13
CA ASP A 52 12.14 -6.82 -3.23
C ASP A 52 11.36 -7.78 -4.14
N GLY A 53 10.30 -8.41 -3.63
CA GLY A 53 9.43 -9.29 -4.41
C GLY A 53 8.38 -8.55 -5.26
N TYR A 54 8.25 -7.24 -5.12
CA TYR A 54 7.15 -6.45 -5.71
C TYR A 54 7.64 -5.31 -6.61
N ILE A 55 8.90 -4.92 -6.50
CA ILE A 55 9.53 -3.89 -7.32
C ILE A 55 11.03 -4.18 -7.51
N ALA A 56 11.54 -3.87 -8.70
CA ALA A 56 12.94 -4.12 -9.07
C ALA A 56 13.82 -2.86 -9.07
N THR A 57 13.22 -1.67 -9.09
CA THR A 57 13.93 -0.38 -9.17
C THR A 57 13.95 0.34 -7.83
N GLY A 58 14.70 1.44 -7.75
CA GLY A 58 14.78 2.29 -6.56
C GLY A 58 15.83 1.83 -5.55
N GLU A 59 16.06 2.67 -4.55
CA GLU A 59 17.11 2.54 -3.56
C GLU A 59 16.50 2.38 -2.17
N LYS A 60 17.06 1.47 -1.36
CA LYS A 60 16.62 1.26 0.02
C LYS A 60 17.34 2.23 0.94
N HIS A 61 16.59 2.85 1.84
CA HIS A 61 17.10 3.79 2.82
C HIS A 61 16.51 3.52 4.20
N GLU A 62 17.31 3.79 5.24
CA GLU A 62 16.80 3.99 6.60
C GLU A 62 16.60 5.47 6.87
N ILE A 63 15.62 5.81 7.70
CA ILE A 63 15.50 7.18 8.20
C ILE A 63 16.61 7.52 9.19
N SER A 64 16.87 8.82 9.37
CA SER A 64 17.82 9.30 10.35
C SER A 64 17.41 8.89 11.78
N SER A 65 18.41 8.70 12.65
CA SER A 65 18.19 8.29 14.03
C SER A 65 17.36 9.28 14.84
N GLU A 66 17.37 10.55 14.48
CA GLU A 66 16.57 11.62 15.10
C GLU A 66 15.06 11.36 14.95
N TYR A 67 14.65 10.82 13.81
CA TYR A 67 13.24 10.61 13.48
C TYR A 67 12.70 9.23 13.87
N LYS A 68 13.56 8.26 14.24
CA LYS A 68 13.10 6.92 14.66
C LYS A 68 12.12 6.95 15.83
N SER A 69 12.28 7.88 16.77
CA SER A 69 11.32 8.04 17.90
C SER A 69 9.98 8.67 17.50
N ARG A 70 9.91 9.32 16.33
CA ARG A 70 8.71 9.99 15.79
C ARG A 70 7.94 9.11 14.83
N ALA A 71 8.59 8.10 14.27
CA ALA A 71 7.97 7.10 13.43
C ALA A 71 6.76 6.50 14.11
N LEU A 72 5.62 6.50 13.40
CA LEU A 72 4.42 5.91 13.95
C LEU A 72 4.52 4.40 13.87
N TYR A 73 4.88 3.84 12.72
CA TYR A 73 4.93 2.39 12.49
C TYR A 73 6.38 1.90 12.40
N THR A 74 6.64 0.62 12.69
CA THR A 74 7.98 0.05 12.44
C THR A 74 8.37 0.18 10.96
N SER A 75 7.39 0.06 10.06
CA SER A 75 7.57 0.25 8.62
C SER A 75 7.85 1.71 8.20
N ASP A 76 7.81 2.67 9.12
CA ASP A 76 8.22 4.05 8.84
C ASP A 76 9.73 4.24 9.06
N HIS A 77 10.44 3.24 9.61
CA HIS A 77 11.90 3.30 9.83
C HIS A 77 12.73 3.13 8.55
N SER A 78 12.11 2.59 7.50
CA SER A 78 12.69 2.39 6.19
C SER A 78 11.81 2.99 5.10
N LEU A 79 12.43 3.27 3.96
CA LEU A 79 11.74 3.62 2.74
C LEU A 79 12.51 3.14 1.52
N ARG A 80 11.80 3.03 0.40
CA ARG A 80 12.41 2.96 -0.92
C ARG A 80 12.21 4.27 -1.65
N SER A 81 13.30 4.84 -2.16
CA SER A 81 13.31 6.06 -2.97
C SER A 81 13.53 5.74 -4.45
N PHE A 82 13.09 6.64 -5.33
CA PHE A 82 13.16 6.47 -6.77
C PHE A 82 13.79 7.71 -7.43
N PRO A 83 15.11 7.89 -7.33
CA PRO A 83 15.80 9.04 -7.93
C PRO A 83 15.84 8.98 -9.46
N SER A 84 15.51 7.83 -10.05
CA SER A 84 15.43 7.63 -11.49
C SER A 84 14.17 6.84 -11.87
N GLY A 85 13.81 6.96 -13.15
CA GLY A 85 12.58 6.40 -13.69
C GLY A 85 11.40 7.34 -13.44
N GLY A 86 10.80 7.87 -14.50
CA GLY A 86 9.64 8.78 -14.38
C GLY A 86 8.38 8.10 -13.80
N ARG A 87 8.35 6.76 -13.78
CA ARG A 87 7.24 5.97 -13.23
C ARG A 87 7.77 4.65 -12.67
N ASN A 88 7.58 4.44 -11.37
CA ASN A 88 8.01 3.24 -10.65
C ASN A 88 6.80 2.54 -10.07
N CYS A 89 6.58 1.27 -10.41
CA CYS A 89 5.35 0.56 -10.10
C CYS A 89 5.60 -0.70 -9.28
N TYR A 90 4.92 -0.80 -8.14
CA TYR A 90 4.77 -2.02 -7.39
C TYR A 90 3.72 -2.91 -8.07
N ALA A 91 4.06 -4.18 -8.29
CA ALA A 91 3.12 -5.17 -8.80
C ALA A 91 2.76 -6.18 -7.70
N VAL A 92 1.54 -6.06 -7.16
CA VAL A 92 1.07 -6.93 -6.08
C VAL A 92 0.03 -7.91 -6.60
N ALA A 93 0.24 -9.20 -6.37
CA ALA A 93 -0.69 -10.24 -6.81
C ALA A 93 -2.09 -10.03 -6.21
N ALA A 94 -3.11 -10.14 -7.06
CA ALA A 94 -4.51 -10.10 -6.69
C ALA A 94 -5.08 -11.53 -6.67
N ALA A 95 -6.00 -11.79 -5.75
CA ALA A 95 -6.67 -13.08 -5.62
C ALA A 95 -7.52 -13.40 -6.86
N ALA A 96 -8.17 -12.39 -7.44
CA ALA A 96 -8.92 -12.51 -8.68
C ALA A 96 -9.11 -11.13 -9.34
N ARG A 97 -9.26 -11.13 -10.66
CA ARG A 97 -9.75 -9.96 -11.40
C ARG A 97 -11.14 -9.56 -10.87
N GLY A 98 -11.39 -8.26 -10.75
CA GLY A 98 -12.64 -7.72 -10.23
C GLY A 98 -12.71 -7.67 -8.70
N ARG A 99 -11.72 -8.22 -7.98
CA ARG A 99 -11.69 -8.12 -6.52
C ARG A 99 -11.34 -6.70 -6.09
N LYS A 100 -12.06 -6.20 -5.08
CA LYS A 100 -11.81 -4.91 -4.44
C LYS A 100 -10.73 -5.03 -3.37
N TYR A 101 -9.89 -4.00 -3.31
CA TYR A 101 -8.82 -3.88 -2.34
C TYR A 101 -8.83 -2.50 -1.70
N LEU A 102 -8.68 -2.46 -0.37
CA LEU A 102 -8.18 -1.28 0.32
C LEU A 102 -6.68 -1.25 0.12
N VAL A 103 -6.21 -0.28 -0.65
CA VAL A 103 -4.80 0.05 -0.86
C VAL A 103 -4.44 1.15 0.11
N ARG A 104 -3.39 0.95 0.90
CA ARG A 104 -2.86 1.96 1.82
C ARG A 104 -1.37 2.13 1.58
N ALA A 105 -0.96 3.36 1.27
CA ALA A 105 0.44 3.75 1.14
C ALA A 105 0.83 4.73 2.24
N ARG A 106 2.02 4.57 2.82
CA ARG A 106 2.58 5.51 3.80
C ARG A 106 3.91 6.07 3.36
N PHE A 107 4.16 7.30 3.79
CA PHE A 107 5.32 8.11 3.45
C PHE A 107 5.84 8.78 4.71
N MET A 108 7.00 8.35 5.20
CA MET A 108 7.78 9.00 6.24
C MET A 108 9.14 9.34 5.64
N HIS A 109 9.49 10.63 5.56
CA HIS A 109 10.77 11.05 4.97
C HIS A 109 11.92 10.78 5.94
N GLY A 110 11.78 11.25 7.18
CA GLY A 110 12.77 11.06 8.25
C GLY A 110 14.20 11.44 7.86
N ASP A 111 14.36 12.41 6.97
CA ASP A 111 15.63 12.90 6.42
C ASP A 111 16.60 11.79 5.98
N TYR A 112 16.05 10.78 5.33
CA TYR A 112 16.84 9.69 4.75
C TYR A 112 17.91 10.15 3.77
N ASP A 113 17.72 11.31 3.13
CA ASP A 113 18.61 11.93 2.14
C ASP A 113 19.60 12.94 2.76
N GLY A 114 19.72 12.97 4.09
CA GLY A 114 20.65 13.84 4.81
C GLY A 114 20.08 15.19 5.25
N GLY A 115 18.81 15.49 4.96
CA GLY A 115 18.10 16.63 5.56
C GLY A 115 18.57 18.01 5.10
N GLU A 116 19.34 18.09 4.00
CA GLU A 116 19.79 19.38 3.43
C GLU A 116 18.62 20.18 2.85
N ARG A 117 17.58 19.47 2.40
CA ARG A 117 16.38 20.06 1.83
C ARG A 117 15.44 20.55 2.92
N ASN A 118 15.10 21.84 2.88
CA ASN A 118 14.01 22.37 3.69
C ASN A 118 12.65 21.94 3.10
N LEU A 119 12.07 20.87 3.64
CA LEU A 119 10.77 20.35 3.20
C LEU A 119 9.60 21.33 3.42
N ALA A 120 9.71 22.25 4.38
CA ALA A 120 8.66 23.22 4.65
C ALA A 120 8.57 24.27 3.54
N SER A 121 9.71 24.72 3.00
CA SER A 121 9.75 25.68 1.88
C SER A 121 9.68 25.01 0.51
N THR A 122 10.27 23.81 0.38
CA THR A 122 10.32 23.06 -0.88
C THR A 122 9.85 21.62 -0.66
N PRO A 123 8.53 21.37 -0.53
CA PRO A 123 8.00 20.03 -0.29
C PRO A 123 8.37 19.03 -1.38
N VAL A 124 8.50 17.76 -1.02
CA VAL A 124 8.59 16.67 -2.00
C VAL A 124 7.18 16.42 -2.55
N ARG A 125 7.03 16.42 -3.87
CA ARG A 125 5.75 16.12 -4.54
C ARG A 125 5.92 15.10 -5.64
N PHE A 126 4.94 14.20 -5.75
CA PHE A 126 4.87 13.17 -6.77
C PHE A 126 3.45 12.60 -6.85
N ASN A 127 3.11 11.98 -7.98
CA ASN A 127 1.78 11.41 -8.18
C ASN A 127 1.75 9.92 -7.83
N LEU A 128 0.66 9.50 -7.18
CA LEU A 128 0.29 8.11 -7.02
C LEU A 128 -0.75 7.75 -8.07
N ASN A 129 -0.53 6.62 -8.73
CA ASN A 129 -1.49 6.02 -9.64
C ASN A 129 -1.78 4.57 -9.22
N ILE A 130 -3.03 4.15 -9.42
CA ILE A 130 -3.40 2.72 -9.36
C ILE A 130 -3.61 2.25 -10.78
N GLY A 131 -2.77 1.33 -11.24
CA GLY A 131 -2.66 1.04 -12.66
C GLY A 131 -2.26 2.31 -13.40
N LEU A 132 -3.09 2.74 -14.35
CA LEU A 132 -2.89 3.97 -15.12
C LEU A 132 -3.62 5.18 -14.50
N ASP A 133 -4.55 4.95 -13.58
CA ASP A 133 -5.45 5.98 -13.09
C ASP A 133 -4.80 6.80 -11.99
N PHE A 134 -4.96 8.12 -12.06
CA PHE A 134 -4.52 9.02 -11.01
C PHE A 134 -5.28 8.74 -9.71
N TRP A 135 -4.54 8.56 -8.62
CA TRP A 135 -5.08 8.37 -7.29
C TRP A 135 -4.92 9.64 -6.44
N TYR A 136 -3.70 10.15 -6.30
CA TYR A 136 -3.43 11.28 -5.40
C TYR A 136 -2.08 11.95 -5.69
N GLU A 137 -1.97 13.27 -5.50
CA GLU A 137 -0.68 13.98 -5.49
C GLU A 137 -0.13 14.04 -4.07
N VAL A 138 0.91 13.25 -3.78
CA VAL A 138 1.56 13.26 -2.47
C VAL A 138 2.33 14.56 -2.31
N THR A 139 2.18 15.20 -1.14
CA THR A 139 2.97 16.37 -0.74
C THR A 139 3.53 16.11 0.66
N VAL A 140 4.86 16.01 0.75
CA VAL A 140 5.60 15.79 2.00
C VAL A 140 6.36 17.06 2.33
N SER A 141 6.00 17.69 3.44
CA SER A 141 6.50 19.00 3.87
C SER A 141 7.16 18.99 5.25
N ASP A 142 7.17 17.83 5.91
CA ASP A 142 7.69 17.65 7.27
C ASP A 142 8.31 16.26 7.39
N ALA A 143 9.58 16.21 7.75
CA ALA A 143 10.32 14.96 7.86
C ALA A 143 9.84 14.04 8.98
N ALA A 144 9.27 14.62 10.04
CA ALA A 144 8.82 13.89 11.23
C ALA A 144 7.42 13.29 11.10
N ARG A 145 6.70 13.58 10.02
CA ARG A 145 5.29 13.18 9.86
C ARG A 145 5.14 12.00 8.92
N THR A 146 4.38 11.00 9.36
CA THR A 146 3.88 9.94 8.48
C THR A 146 2.65 10.43 7.72
N TYR A 147 2.76 10.52 6.39
CA TYR A 147 1.63 10.79 5.51
C TYR A 147 1.02 9.46 5.06
N THR A 148 -0.28 9.28 5.28
CA THR A 148 -1.00 8.07 4.87
C THR A 148 -2.01 8.40 3.78
N ARG A 149 -2.07 7.57 2.74
CA ARG A 149 -3.10 7.65 1.69
C ARG A 149 -3.78 6.30 1.55
N GLU A 150 -5.10 6.33 1.45
CA GLU A 150 -5.92 5.15 1.22
C GLU A 150 -6.78 5.31 -0.02
N ALA A 151 -6.95 4.22 -0.76
CA ALA A 151 -7.93 4.10 -1.82
C ALA A 151 -8.56 2.73 -1.85
N ILE A 152 -9.80 2.68 -2.33
CA ILE A 152 -10.45 1.44 -2.74
C ILE A 152 -10.28 1.31 -4.24
N ALA A 153 -9.68 0.22 -4.68
CA ALA A 153 -9.45 -0.06 -6.09
C ALA A 153 -9.90 -1.47 -6.47
N VAL A 154 -10.26 -1.62 -7.73
CA VAL A 154 -10.64 -2.91 -8.32
C VAL A 154 -9.46 -3.46 -9.11
N ALA A 155 -9.07 -4.70 -8.83
CA ALA A 155 -8.02 -5.38 -9.60
C ALA A 155 -8.46 -5.61 -11.05
N VAL A 156 -7.73 -5.01 -12.01
CA VAL A 156 -8.01 -5.14 -13.44
C VAL A 156 -7.44 -6.41 -14.07
N ALA A 157 -6.47 -7.02 -13.40
CA ALA A 157 -5.78 -8.23 -13.80
C ALA A 157 -5.59 -9.16 -12.58
N SER A 158 -4.69 -10.13 -12.69
CA SER A 158 -4.20 -10.92 -11.56
C SER A 158 -3.26 -10.15 -10.63
N SER A 159 -3.18 -8.82 -10.78
CA SER A 159 -2.41 -7.94 -9.91
C SER A 159 -3.06 -6.55 -9.79
N VAL A 160 -2.74 -5.88 -8.68
CA VAL A 160 -2.96 -4.45 -8.46
C VAL A 160 -1.60 -3.77 -8.59
N SER A 161 -1.50 -2.80 -9.50
CA SER A 161 -0.28 -2.01 -9.69
C SER A 161 -0.43 -0.69 -8.95
N VAL A 162 0.54 -0.32 -8.12
CA VAL A 162 0.61 0.99 -7.45
C VAL A 162 1.87 1.69 -7.91
N CYS A 163 1.73 2.83 -8.58
CA CYS A 163 2.83 3.52 -9.22
C CYS A 163 3.08 4.89 -8.60
N LEU A 164 4.35 5.22 -8.42
CA LEU A 164 4.84 6.54 -8.06
C LEU A 164 5.40 7.20 -9.31
N LEU A 165 4.93 8.40 -9.63
CA LEU A 165 5.34 9.17 -10.80
C LEU A 165 6.05 10.44 -10.35
N ASP A 166 7.26 10.64 -10.85
CA ASP A 166 8.05 11.83 -10.59
C ASP A 166 7.43 13.05 -11.31
N THR A 167 7.24 14.14 -10.56
CA THR A 167 6.73 15.43 -11.06
C THR A 167 7.80 16.52 -11.08
N GLY A 168 9.07 16.18 -10.84
CA GLY A 168 10.20 17.10 -10.85
C GLY A 168 10.35 17.92 -9.56
N HIS A 169 9.64 17.54 -8.50
CA HIS A 169 9.61 18.27 -7.23
C HIS A 169 10.26 17.52 -6.07
N GLY A 170 11.28 16.71 -6.37
CA GLY A 170 11.99 15.87 -5.39
C GLY A 170 11.79 14.39 -5.68
N THR A 171 12.58 13.55 -5.01
CA THR A 171 12.61 12.12 -5.26
C THR A 171 11.35 11.44 -4.72
N PRO A 172 10.53 10.77 -5.57
CA PRO A 172 9.42 9.95 -5.08
C PRO A 172 9.92 8.84 -4.17
N PHE A 173 9.17 8.54 -3.12
CA PHE A 173 9.52 7.47 -2.18
C PHE A 173 8.27 6.86 -1.55
N ILE A 174 8.42 5.72 -0.89
CA ILE A 174 7.36 5.04 -0.14
C ILE A 174 7.95 4.25 1.03
N SER A 175 7.29 4.28 2.17
CA SER A 175 7.72 3.57 3.40
C SER A 175 6.98 2.25 3.59
N SER A 176 5.67 2.23 3.30
CA SER A 176 4.91 0.97 3.29
C SER A 176 3.78 0.96 2.28
N LEU A 177 3.46 -0.24 1.81
CA LEU A 177 2.31 -0.53 0.95
C LEU A 177 1.53 -1.71 1.50
N GLU A 178 0.26 -1.49 1.86
CA GLU A 178 -0.65 -2.54 2.30
C GLU A 178 -1.80 -2.71 1.30
N LEU A 179 -2.14 -3.96 1.01
CA LEU A 179 -3.34 -4.31 0.27
C LEU A 179 -4.19 -5.24 1.13
N ARG A 180 -5.46 -4.87 1.34
CA ARG A 180 -6.44 -5.68 2.06
C ARG A 180 -7.62 -6.01 1.16
N PRO A 181 -7.97 -7.29 0.95
CA PRO A 181 -9.13 -7.66 0.15
C PRO A 181 -10.40 -7.18 0.85
N MET A 182 -11.34 -6.65 0.07
CA MET A 182 -12.62 -6.17 0.57
C MET A 182 -13.77 -7.09 0.12
N GLY A 183 -14.92 -7.00 0.79
CA GLY A 183 -16.14 -7.65 0.33
C GLY A 183 -16.58 -7.08 -1.03
N ILE A 184 -17.11 -7.93 -1.91
CA ILE A 184 -17.47 -7.53 -3.27
C ILE A 184 -18.56 -6.45 -3.31
N ASP A 185 -19.51 -6.53 -2.38
CA ASP A 185 -20.64 -5.61 -2.25
C ASP A 185 -20.29 -4.32 -1.50
N MET A 186 -19.11 -4.23 -0.89
CA MET A 186 -18.67 -3.02 -0.20
C MET A 186 -18.28 -1.95 -1.22
N TYR A 187 -18.75 -0.71 -1.03
CA TYR A 187 -18.44 0.44 -1.88
C TYR A 187 -18.71 0.15 -3.38
N PRO A 188 -19.98 0.02 -3.79
CA PRO A 188 -20.35 -0.29 -5.18
C PRO A 188 -19.89 0.76 -6.19
N GLU A 189 -19.59 1.98 -5.74
CA GLU A 189 -19.10 3.10 -6.54
C GLU A 189 -17.63 2.92 -6.98
N ALA A 190 -16.87 2.08 -6.27
CA ALA A 190 -15.52 1.70 -6.67
C ALA A 190 -15.59 0.68 -7.81
N VAL A 191 -15.26 1.13 -9.03
CA VAL A 191 -15.28 0.31 -10.24
C VAL A 191 -13.91 0.33 -10.93
N VAL A 192 -13.74 -0.49 -11.95
CA VAL A 192 -12.54 -0.47 -12.80
C VAL A 192 -12.32 0.95 -13.33
N ASN A 193 -11.08 1.44 -13.26
CA ASN A 193 -10.65 2.79 -13.62
C ASN A 193 -11.29 3.94 -12.81
N ARG A 194 -11.96 3.63 -11.70
CA ARG A 194 -12.51 4.63 -10.79
C ARG A 194 -12.33 4.17 -9.35
N SER A 195 -11.15 4.44 -8.80
CA SER A 195 -10.85 4.23 -7.39
C SER A 195 -11.52 5.28 -6.50
N LEU A 196 -11.84 4.91 -5.26
CA LEU A 196 -12.32 5.84 -4.24
C LEU A 196 -11.17 6.17 -3.30
N GLY A 197 -10.66 7.40 -3.34
CA GLY A 197 -9.69 7.89 -2.36
C GLY A 197 -10.36 8.19 -1.01
N LEU A 198 -9.72 7.84 0.10
CA LEU A 198 -10.21 8.24 1.42
C LEU A 198 -10.06 9.75 1.61
N PHE A 199 -11.16 10.43 1.94
CA PHE A 199 -11.12 11.81 2.40
C PHE A 199 -10.94 11.90 3.93
N THR A 200 -11.84 11.30 4.70
CA THR A 200 -11.76 11.24 6.16
C THR A 200 -12.39 9.94 6.69
N ARG A 201 -11.92 9.47 7.84
CA ARG A 201 -12.55 8.37 8.59
C ARG A 201 -12.66 8.80 10.05
N LEU A 202 -13.89 8.89 10.57
CA LEU A 202 -14.17 9.32 11.92
C LEU A 202 -14.85 8.20 12.71
N ASN A 203 -14.46 8.03 13.96
CA ASN A 203 -15.15 7.15 14.91
C ASN A 203 -15.91 8.04 15.91
N MET A 204 -17.21 8.20 15.71
CA MET A 204 -18.05 9.13 16.48
C MET A 204 -18.47 8.63 17.88
N GLY A 205 -17.85 7.54 18.38
CA GLY A 205 -18.12 6.99 19.72
C GLY A 205 -16.86 6.69 20.54
N ALA A 206 -15.67 7.12 20.10
CA ALA A 206 -14.43 6.86 20.81
C ALA A 206 -14.18 7.93 21.88
N ASN A 207 -13.93 7.50 23.13
CA ASN A 207 -13.53 8.38 24.23
C ASN A 207 -12.12 8.98 24.03
N ASN A 208 -11.36 8.50 23.05
CA ASN A 208 -10.02 8.97 22.69
C ASN A 208 -9.95 9.31 21.19
N PHE A 209 -9.40 10.48 20.87
CA PHE A 209 -9.31 11.06 19.52
C PHE A 209 -8.34 10.32 18.57
N LEU A 210 -7.58 9.33 19.08
CA LEU A 210 -6.61 8.54 18.34
C LEU A 210 -6.85 7.04 18.53
N SER A 211 -7.95 6.52 17.97
CA SER A 211 -7.98 5.10 17.63
C SER A 211 -7.32 4.96 16.26
N LEU A 212 -6.03 4.60 16.25
CA LEU A 212 -5.35 4.15 15.06
C LEU A 212 -6.16 2.94 14.54
N MET A 213 -7.03 3.15 13.55
CA MET A 213 -7.83 2.08 12.96
C MET A 213 -6.93 1.18 12.13
N ALA A 214 -6.20 0.29 12.81
CA ALA A 214 -5.80 -0.97 12.23
C ALA A 214 -7.10 -1.71 11.91
N TYR A 215 -7.26 -2.18 10.67
CA TYR A 215 -8.36 -3.08 10.35
C TYR A 215 -8.19 -4.31 11.26
N PRO A 216 -9.12 -4.62 12.17
CA PRO A 216 -9.00 -5.83 12.95
C PRO A 216 -9.04 -7.01 11.99
N GLN A 217 -8.21 -8.02 12.22
CA GLN A 217 -8.35 -9.31 11.54
C GLN A 217 -9.82 -9.74 11.62
N PRO A 218 -10.40 -10.38 10.58
CA PRO A 218 -11.76 -10.86 10.67
C PRO A 218 -11.86 -11.91 11.78
N THR A 219 -12.28 -11.48 12.97
CA THR A 219 -12.80 -12.35 14.02
C THR A 219 -14.23 -12.72 13.66
N PRO A 220 -14.69 -13.94 13.97
CA PRO A 220 -16.06 -14.37 13.66
C PRO A 220 -17.06 -13.40 14.31
N LEU A 221 -17.96 -12.84 13.50
CA LEU A 221 -19.02 -11.94 13.95
C LEU A 221 -19.97 -12.69 14.88
N THR A 222 -19.79 -12.55 16.20
CA THR A 222 -20.87 -12.77 17.15
C THR A 222 -21.65 -11.47 17.29
N SER A 223 -22.90 -11.51 16.83
CA SER A 223 -23.98 -10.55 16.94
C SER A 223 -23.79 -9.41 17.96
N ASN A 224 -23.75 -8.16 17.47
CA ASN A 224 -23.97 -6.98 18.31
C ASN A 224 -25.08 -6.11 17.69
N PRO A 225 -26.08 -5.63 18.45
CA PRO A 225 -27.35 -5.11 17.92
C PRO A 225 -27.32 -3.64 17.44
N GLY A 226 -26.16 -2.98 17.44
CA GLY A 226 -26.03 -1.55 17.13
C GLY A 226 -26.14 -1.14 15.65
N PHE A 227 -26.46 -2.06 14.74
CA PHE A 227 -26.48 -1.80 13.29
C PHE A 227 -27.74 -1.07 12.79
N ALA A 228 -28.78 -0.95 13.64
CA ALA A 228 -30.06 -0.37 13.23
C ALA A 228 -30.07 1.18 13.22
N GLU A 229 -29.21 1.83 14.01
CA GLU A 229 -29.28 3.28 14.25
C GLU A 229 -28.49 4.12 13.22
N ALA A 230 -27.54 3.51 12.51
CA ALA A 230 -26.73 4.20 11.51
C ALA A 230 -27.45 4.47 10.17
N LYS A 231 -28.56 3.77 9.90
CA LYS A 231 -29.32 3.92 8.64
C LYS A 231 -30.18 5.18 8.63
N GLU A 232 -30.55 5.71 9.79
CA GLU A 232 -31.47 6.86 9.90
C GLU A 232 -30.76 8.21 9.70
N LEU A 233 -29.44 8.26 9.91
CA LEU A 233 -28.64 9.50 9.74
C LEU A 233 -28.23 9.78 8.28
N ASP A 234 -28.14 8.74 7.44
CA ASP A 234 -27.73 8.89 6.02
C ASP A 234 -28.87 9.50 5.16
N GLU A 235 -30.13 9.16 5.48
CA GLU A 235 -31.32 9.76 4.86
C GLU A 235 -31.49 11.25 5.22
N ALA A 236 -31.08 11.66 6.42
CA ALA A 236 -31.17 13.05 6.87
C ALA A 236 -30.17 13.98 6.15
N LEU A 237 -28.95 13.51 5.86
CA LEU A 237 -27.93 14.28 5.16
C LEU A 237 -28.20 14.41 3.65
N LEU A 238 -28.76 13.36 3.02
CA LEU A 238 -29.18 13.40 1.62
C LEU A 238 -30.40 14.31 1.39
N GLY A 239 -31.24 14.52 2.41
CA GLY A 239 -32.39 15.42 2.37
C GLY A 239 -32.07 16.92 2.46
N MET A 240 -30.86 17.30 2.89
CA MET A 240 -30.46 18.71 3.04
C MET A 240 -29.81 19.32 1.78
N SER A 241 -29.45 18.49 0.78
CA SER A 241 -28.79 18.94 -0.46
C SER A 241 -29.75 19.28 -1.62
N ARG A 242 -31.07 19.21 -1.44
CA ARG A 242 -32.07 19.58 -2.48
C ARG A 242 -32.97 20.74 -2.06
N ARG A 243 -32.39 21.88 -1.71
CA ARG A 243 -33.09 23.16 -1.70
C ARG A 243 -32.20 24.26 -2.28
N GLU A 244 -32.24 24.37 -3.60
CA GLU A 244 -32.26 25.64 -4.34
C GLU A 244 -33.28 25.49 -5.47
#